data_AF-A0A9E4C2U3-F1
#
_entry.id   AF-A0A9E4C2U3-F1
#
_cell.length_a   1.000
_cell.length_b   1.000
_cell.length_c   1.000
_cell.angle_alpha   90.00
_cell.angle_beta   90.00
_cell.angle_gamma   90.00
#
_symmetry.space_group_name_H-M   'P 1'
#
loop_
_entity.id
_entity.type
_entity.pdbx_description
1 polymer ?
#
loop_
_entity_poly.entity_id
_entity_poly.type
_entity_poly.pdbx_seq_one_letter_code
_entity_poly.pdbx_strand_id
1 'polypeptide(L)'
;LFQGRKRLRKELENMAPETTMPMETPETLNFDIFGECESQHDPLHPLRQTNSLLAKRLLYFCRKGAKSVEELARLLHADRAYVQDIVPGLVEGEILDEPFPGRYQTAFLFIARQEYLPLEESVHSVWEGVAILKRRLPQLREALSHTSLCGWQGFTWEELAWIALPEWIVMRGLGRQVSSLPNWGKHRILTYPLRPVDFWYLLGHCGVEKEPSFRFGGVDVEGDDMGMGNIAEPRLMVGGDCMKPLRFEDLDRFVGGLCEGPISEEDLLRDADEEERSRLEEYSEEGYLVQLEDGRWRLGMPVVTGADEERLIGTIDAICSELAGNVLDGAITAFAEKVDELEFSHLLGQPHYLGFLGFAVACRELMVACREEGLIPDPVDPPKGFGCHAWYGAPRRGGKSAPAKSAIVFGAAV
;
A
#
# COMPACT_ATOMS: atom_id res chain seq x y z
N LEU A 1 -9.58 -13.83 -36.38
CA LEU A 1 -8.13 -13.63 -36.05
C LEU A 1 -7.23 -13.55 -37.28
N PHE A 2 -7.17 -14.56 -38.16
CA PHE A 2 -6.26 -14.56 -39.35
C PHE A 2 -6.53 -13.41 -40.35
N GLN A 3 -7.79 -13.15 -40.69
CA GLN A 3 -8.15 -12.05 -41.60
C GLN A 3 -7.89 -10.65 -41.01
N GLY A 4 -8.10 -10.48 -39.70
CA GLY A 4 -7.78 -9.24 -38.98
C GLY A 4 -6.28 -8.93 -39.01
N ARG A 5 -5.42 -9.94 -38.76
CA ARG A 5 -3.96 -9.79 -38.89
C ARG A 5 -3.53 -9.44 -40.31
N LYS A 6 -4.19 -10.02 -41.33
CA LYS A 6 -3.89 -9.75 -42.74
C LYS A 6 -4.26 -8.32 -43.15
N ARG A 7 -5.33 -7.78 -42.57
CA ARG A 7 -5.77 -6.39 -42.76
C ARG A 7 -4.82 -5.39 -42.08
N LEU A 8 -4.47 -5.65 -40.81
CA LEU A 8 -3.47 -4.89 -40.05
C LEU A 8 -2.11 -4.81 -40.79
N ARG A 9 -1.65 -5.94 -41.35
CA ARG A 9 -0.40 -5.98 -42.11
C ARG A 9 -0.43 -5.08 -43.35
N LYS A 10 -1.59 -5.04 -44.03
CA LYS A 10 -1.80 -4.22 -45.23
C LYS A 10 -2.00 -2.74 -44.89
N GLU A 11 -2.54 -2.42 -43.72
CA GLU A 11 -2.62 -1.05 -43.20
C GLU A 11 -1.23 -0.53 -42.81
N LEU A 12 -0.40 -1.36 -42.16
CA LEU A 12 1.00 -1.05 -41.83
C LEU A 12 1.87 -0.79 -43.07
N GLU A 13 1.62 -1.51 -44.17
CA GLU A 13 2.33 -1.31 -45.45
C GLU A 13 2.02 0.04 -46.13
N ASN A 14 0.92 0.71 -45.75
CA ASN A 14 0.48 1.98 -46.35
C ASN A 14 0.70 3.19 -45.43
N MET A 15 1.27 3.02 -44.23
CA MET A 15 1.59 4.13 -43.33
C MET A 15 2.80 4.92 -43.83
N ALA A 16 2.72 6.25 -43.77
CA ALA A 16 3.81 7.13 -44.20
C ALA A 16 5.08 6.91 -43.35
N PRO A 17 6.30 7.02 -43.90
CA PRO A 17 7.54 6.87 -43.13
C PRO A 17 7.65 7.87 -41.97
N GLU A 18 7.07 9.05 -42.12
CA GLU A 18 7.00 10.12 -41.11
C GLU A 18 6.14 9.72 -39.89
N THR A 19 5.20 8.77 -40.06
CA THR A 19 4.43 8.14 -38.97
C THR A 19 5.16 6.96 -38.31
N THR A 20 6.37 6.62 -38.75
CA THR A 20 7.12 5.46 -38.22
C THR A 20 8.36 5.83 -37.40
N MET A 21 8.65 7.13 -37.25
CA MET A 21 9.70 7.58 -36.33
C MET A 21 9.11 7.53 -34.92
N PRO A 22 9.55 6.60 -34.05
CA PRO A 22 9.10 6.62 -32.68
C PRO A 22 9.55 7.95 -32.06
N MET A 23 8.61 8.76 -31.58
CA MET A 23 8.92 9.57 -30.40
C MET A 23 9.52 8.63 -29.37
N GLU A 24 10.52 9.08 -28.61
CA GLU A 24 11.05 8.33 -27.48
C GLU A 24 9.87 7.95 -26.56
N THR A 25 9.36 6.73 -26.75
CA THR A 25 8.32 6.19 -25.90
C THR A 25 9.02 5.52 -24.73
N PRO A 26 8.50 5.70 -23.51
CA PRO A 26 9.10 5.10 -22.34
C PRO A 26 9.27 3.59 -22.51
N GLU A 27 10.40 3.07 -22.06
CA GLU A 27 10.70 1.63 -22.10
C GLU A 27 9.74 0.83 -21.19
N THR A 28 9.22 1.47 -20.13
CA THR A 28 8.30 0.87 -19.17
C THR A 28 7.12 1.80 -18.84
N LEU A 29 5.92 1.22 -18.81
CA LEU A 29 4.68 1.87 -18.39
C LEU A 29 3.95 0.95 -17.40
N ASN A 30 3.94 1.36 -16.15
CA ASN A 30 3.42 0.60 -15.01
C ASN A 30 2.27 1.38 -14.35
N PHE A 31 1.39 0.64 -13.69
CA PHE A 31 0.35 1.20 -12.85
C PHE A 31 0.40 0.49 -11.51
N ASP A 32 0.27 1.26 -10.45
CA ASP A 32 -0.11 0.77 -9.13
C ASP A 32 -1.56 1.15 -8.90
N ILE A 33 -2.30 0.23 -8.29
CA ILE A 33 -3.73 0.33 -8.09
C ILE A 33 -3.99 0.14 -6.61
N PHE A 34 -4.67 1.10 -6.01
CA PHE A 34 -5.13 1.02 -4.64
C PHE A 34 -6.66 0.97 -4.62
N GLY A 35 -7.21 0.17 -3.73
CA GLY A 35 -8.63 -0.11 -3.63
C GLY A 35 -8.94 -1.61 -3.70
N GLU A 36 -10.11 -1.98 -3.20
CA GLU A 36 -10.61 -3.34 -3.26
C GLU A 36 -11.51 -3.52 -4.49
N CYS A 37 -11.59 -4.75 -4.98
CA CYS A 37 -12.54 -5.11 -6.02
C CYS A 37 -13.09 -6.49 -5.74
N GLU A 38 -14.41 -6.59 -5.80
CA GLU A 38 -15.13 -7.85 -5.64
C GLU A 38 -14.72 -8.89 -6.69
N SER A 39 -14.22 -8.47 -7.86
CA SER A 39 -13.84 -9.40 -8.93
C SER A 39 -12.81 -8.87 -9.91
N GLN A 40 -11.67 -9.57 -10.01
CA GLN A 40 -10.72 -9.43 -11.12
C GLN A 40 -11.33 -9.76 -12.49
N HIS A 41 -12.56 -10.28 -12.51
CA HIS A 41 -13.31 -10.57 -13.73
C HIS A 41 -14.18 -9.41 -14.24
N ASP A 42 -14.24 -8.28 -13.54
CA ASP A 42 -14.92 -7.08 -14.02
C ASP A 42 -14.31 -6.59 -15.35
N PRO A 43 -15.08 -6.41 -16.45
CA PRO A 43 -14.58 -5.80 -17.67
C PRO A 43 -14.02 -4.38 -17.47
N LEU A 44 -14.50 -3.60 -16.50
CA LEU A 44 -14.06 -2.23 -16.23
C LEU A 44 -12.81 -2.15 -15.32
N HIS A 45 -12.31 -3.29 -14.84
CA HIS A 45 -11.13 -3.34 -14.00
C HIS A 45 -9.93 -2.61 -14.65
N PRO A 46 -9.25 -1.67 -13.96
CA PRO A 46 -8.22 -0.85 -14.57
C PRO A 46 -7.05 -1.64 -15.17
N LEU A 47 -6.58 -2.72 -14.52
CA LEU A 47 -5.58 -3.63 -15.10
C LEU A 47 -5.96 -4.17 -16.48
N ARG A 48 -7.25 -4.48 -16.71
CA ARG A 48 -7.70 -4.99 -18.01
C ARG A 48 -7.72 -3.88 -19.06
N GLN A 49 -8.26 -2.73 -18.69
CA GLN A 49 -8.34 -1.54 -19.53
C GLN A 49 -6.95 -1.01 -19.90
N THR A 50 -5.97 -1.14 -19.00
CA THR A 50 -4.59 -0.68 -19.19
C THR A 50 -3.63 -1.77 -19.67
N ASN A 51 -4.09 -3.00 -19.94
CA ASN A 51 -3.20 -4.10 -20.33
C ASN A 51 -2.58 -3.90 -21.72
N SER A 52 -3.23 -3.12 -22.60
CA SER A 52 -2.73 -2.89 -23.96
C SER A 52 -1.71 -1.75 -24.00
N LEU A 53 -0.62 -1.92 -24.77
CA LEU A 53 0.39 -0.88 -24.96
C LEU A 53 -0.22 0.42 -25.52
N LEU A 54 -1.23 0.31 -26.39
CA LEU A 54 -1.92 1.47 -26.95
C LEU A 54 -2.63 2.28 -25.85
N ALA A 55 -3.36 1.61 -24.96
CA ALA A 55 -3.99 2.27 -23.81
C ALA A 55 -2.95 2.96 -22.92
N LYS A 56 -1.86 2.26 -22.55
CA LYS A 56 -0.81 2.86 -21.70
C LYS A 56 -0.18 4.11 -22.32
N ARG A 57 0.13 4.07 -23.62
CA ARG A 57 0.70 5.22 -24.34
C ARG A 57 -0.30 6.36 -24.49
N LEU A 58 -1.57 6.05 -24.72
CA LEU A 58 -2.65 7.04 -24.77
C LEU A 58 -2.72 7.80 -23.45
N LEU A 59 -2.76 7.07 -22.33
CA LEU A 59 -2.79 7.64 -20.98
C LEU A 59 -1.56 8.55 -20.74
N TYR A 60 -0.38 8.13 -21.19
CA TYR A 60 0.83 8.96 -21.10
C TYR A 60 0.68 10.31 -21.83
N PHE A 61 0.06 10.34 -23.01
CA PHE A 61 -0.14 11.61 -23.73
C PHE A 61 -1.28 12.47 -23.17
N CYS A 62 -2.21 11.87 -22.43
CA CYS A 62 -3.32 12.54 -21.75
C CYS A 62 -2.95 13.09 -20.36
N ARG A 63 -1.80 12.70 -19.79
CA ARG A 63 -1.51 12.87 -18.35
C ARG A 63 -1.43 14.30 -17.82
N LYS A 64 -1.10 15.28 -18.66
CA LYS A 64 -0.96 16.70 -18.27
C LYS A 64 -2.03 17.62 -18.86
N GLY A 65 -2.89 17.10 -19.72
CA GLY A 65 -3.90 17.93 -20.34
C GLY A 65 -4.72 17.23 -21.39
N ALA A 66 -5.97 17.68 -21.51
CA ALA A 66 -6.98 17.03 -22.33
C ALA A 66 -6.62 17.00 -23.82
N LYS A 67 -6.74 15.84 -24.46
CA LYS A 67 -6.45 15.61 -25.88
C LYS A 67 -7.67 15.06 -26.63
N SER A 68 -7.86 15.45 -27.88
CA SER A 68 -8.86 14.82 -28.74
C SER A 68 -8.38 13.49 -29.32
N VAL A 69 -9.30 12.67 -29.84
CA VAL A 69 -8.97 11.42 -30.54
C VAL A 69 -8.00 11.67 -31.70
N GLU A 70 -8.18 12.76 -32.44
CA GLU A 70 -7.31 13.13 -33.57
C GLU A 70 -5.91 13.52 -33.14
N GLU A 71 -5.78 14.25 -32.03
CA GLU A 71 -4.49 14.62 -31.44
C GLU A 71 -3.75 13.37 -30.95
N LEU A 72 -4.46 12.48 -30.25
CA LEU A 72 -3.90 11.22 -29.74
C LEU A 72 -3.48 10.29 -30.87
N ALA A 73 -4.30 10.11 -31.91
CA ALA A 73 -3.95 9.30 -33.07
C ALA A 73 -2.65 9.78 -33.74
N ARG A 74 -2.47 11.11 -33.82
CA ARG A 74 -1.25 11.72 -34.35
C ARG A 74 -0.03 11.47 -33.45
N LEU A 75 -0.17 11.71 -32.13
CA LEU A 75 0.92 11.52 -31.15
C LEU A 75 1.34 10.05 -31.03
N LEU A 76 0.38 9.13 -31.14
CA LEU A 76 0.60 7.69 -31.02
C LEU A 76 1.07 7.05 -32.34
N HIS A 77 1.00 7.78 -33.45
CA HIS A 77 1.14 7.25 -34.80
C HIS A 77 0.22 6.03 -35.03
N ALA A 78 -1.03 6.13 -34.59
CA ALA A 78 -2.03 5.07 -34.66
C ALA A 78 -3.20 5.49 -35.56
N ASP A 79 -3.91 4.50 -36.13
CA ASP A 79 -5.18 4.78 -36.81
C ASP A 79 -6.18 5.40 -35.82
N ARG A 80 -6.84 6.47 -36.25
CA ARG A 80 -7.87 7.19 -35.48
C ARG A 80 -8.95 6.23 -34.97
N ALA A 81 -9.36 5.25 -35.78
CA ALA A 81 -10.38 4.28 -35.41
C ALA A 81 -9.96 3.46 -34.19
N TYR A 82 -8.70 3.03 -34.08
CA TYR A 82 -8.23 2.28 -32.91
C TYR A 82 -8.24 3.12 -31.64
N VAL A 83 -7.87 4.40 -31.73
CA VAL A 83 -7.97 5.33 -30.58
C VAL A 83 -9.43 5.52 -30.20
N GLN A 84 -10.31 5.72 -31.18
CA GLN A 84 -11.74 5.90 -30.97
C GLN A 84 -12.43 4.68 -30.35
N ASP A 85 -11.96 3.47 -30.67
CA ASP A 85 -12.52 2.22 -30.14
C ASP A 85 -12.16 1.98 -28.66
N ILE A 86 -11.02 2.48 -28.18
CA ILE A 86 -10.52 2.21 -26.81
C ILE A 86 -10.99 3.27 -25.82
N VAL A 87 -11.08 4.54 -26.23
CA VAL A 87 -11.41 5.66 -25.34
C VAL A 87 -12.71 5.44 -24.55
N PRO A 88 -13.82 4.94 -25.12
CA PRO A 88 -15.05 4.71 -24.35
C PRO A 88 -14.85 3.80 -23.13
N GLY A 89 -14.09 2.71 -23.27
CA GLY A 89 -13.81 1.80 -22.15
C GLY A 89 -12.93 2.42 -21.06
N LEU A 90 -12.00 3.31 -21.45
CA LEU A 90 -11.19 4.07 -20.50
C LEU A 90 -11.99 5.15 -19.76
N VAL A 91 -12.99 5.75 -20.41
CA VAL A 91 -13.91 6.71 -19.76
C VAL A 91 -14.92 5.99 -18.87
N GLU A 92 -15.50 4.88 -19.35
CA GLU A 92 -16.45 4.06 -18.59
C GLU A 92 -15.79 3.44 -17.34
N GLY A 93 -14.52 3.06 -17.44
CA GLY A 93 -13.71 2.61 -16.29
C GLY A 93 -13.12 3.74 -15.44
N GLU A 94 -13.50 5.01 -15.66
CA GLU A 94 -13.03 6.19 -14.91
C GLU A 94 -11.49 6.38 -14.92
N ILE A 95 -10.81 5.87 -15.95
CA ILE A 95 -9.35 6.02 -16.13
C ILE A 95 -9.06 7.35 -16.85
N LEU A 96 -9.96 7.75 -17.76
CA LEU A 96 -9.97 9.04 -18.43
C LEU A 96 -11.20 9.85 -18.00
N ASP A 97 -10.97 11.14 -17.75
CA ASP A 97 -12.02 12.15 -17.68
C ASP A 97 -12.22 12.83 -19.04
N GLU A 98 -13.45 13.27 -19.32
CA GLU A 98 -13.81 14.11 -20.46
C GLU A 98 -14.15 15.54 -19.97
N PRO A 99 -13.16 16.37 -19.60
CA PRO A 99 -13.40 17.72 -19.06
C PRO A 99 -14.08 18.65 -20.08
N PHE A 100 -13.90 18.37 -21.38
CA PHE A 100 -14.57 19.06 -22.48
C PHE A 100 -15.05 18.03 -23.50
N PRO A 101 -16.20 18.24 -24.16
CA PRO A 101 -16.70 17.31 -25.17
C PRO A 101 -15.64 16.95 -26.22
N GLY A 102 -15.35 15.66 -26.35
CA GLY A 102 -14.36 15.07 -27.25
C GLY A 102 -12.90 15.25 -26.84
N ARG A 103 -12.60 15.73 -25.63
CA ARG A 103 -11.23 15.89 -25.12
C ARG A 103 -11.05 15.15 -23.80
N TYR A 104 -10.02 14.31 -23.74
CA TYR A 104 -9.80 13.35 -22.67
C TYR A 104 -8.49 13.60 -21.94
N GLN A 105 -8.49 13.50 -20.61
CA GLN A 105 -7.29 13.57 -19.75
C GLN A 105 -7.33 12.43 -18.74
N THR A 106 -6.20 12.10 -18.10
CA THR A 106 -6.21 11.08 -17.04
C THR A 106 -7.00 11.57 -15.83
N ALA A 107 -7.76 10.68 -15.20
CA ALA A 107 -8.43 10.96 -13.92
C ALA A 107 -7.48 10.79 -12.71
N PHE A 108 -6.22 10.45 -12.95
CA PHE A 108 -5.22 10.08 -11.96
C PHE A 108 -3.83 10.62 -12.34
N LEU A 109 -2.91 10.60 -11.39
CA LEU A 109 -1.52 10.99 -11.53
C LEU A 109 -0.75 9.93 -12.33
N PHE A 110 -0.23 10.31 -13.51
CA PHE A 110 0.68 9.49 -14.29
C PHE A 110 1.98 10.25 -14.50
N ILE A 111 3.01 9.80 -13.80
CA ILE A 111 4.31 10.47 -13.68
C ILE A 111 5.42 9.71 -14.40
N ALA A 112 6.35 10.46 -14.97
CA ALA A 112 7.61 9.95 -15.48
C ALA A 112 8.71 10.08 -14.42
N ARG A 113 9.80 9.33 -14.57
CA ARG A 113 10.92 9.35 -13.62
C ARG A 113 11.44 10.76 -13.31
N GLN A 114 11.55 11.61 -14.32
CA GLN A 114 12.02 12.99 -14.14
C GLN A 114 11.08 13.89 -13.32
N GLU A 115 9.81 13.51 -13.17
CA GLU A 115 8.82 14.23 -12.36
C GLU A 115 8.63 13.58 -10.99
N TYR A 116 8.94 12.29 -10.88
CA TYR A 116 8.85 11.56 -9.62
C TYR A 116 9.87 12.06 -8.59
N LEU A 117 11.14 12.27 -8.99
CA LEU A 117 12.17 12.76 -8.07
C LEU A 117 11.80 14.12 -7.43
N PRO A 118 11.37 15.15 -8.20
CA PRO A 118 10.88 16.39 -7.60
C PRO A 118 9.66 16.24 -6.67
N LEU A 119 8.82 15.22 -6.88
CA LEU A 119 7.69 14.92 -5.98
C LEU A 119 8.17 14.35 -4.65
N GLU A 120 9.11 13.41 -4.68
CA GLU A 120 9.74 12.87 -3.46
C GLU A 120 10.47 13.97 -2.67
N GLU A 121 11.24 14.80 -3.36
CA GLU A 121 11.98 15.92 -2.73
C GLU A 121 11.06 17.00 -2.14
N SER A 122 9.79 17.09 -2.59
CA SER A 122 8.86 18.11 -2.13
C SER A 122 8.44 17.92 -0.66
N VAL A 123 8.41 16.69 -0.16
CA VAL A 123 7.97 16.35 1.20
C VAL A 123 9.10 16.47 2.23
N HIS A 124 9.95 17.48 2.11
CA HIS A 124 11.14 17.72 2.95
C HIS A 124 10.89 17.79 4.47
N SER A 125 9.65 18.05 4.91
CA SER A 125 9.30 18.05 6.35
C SER A 125 9.51 16.69 7.02
N VAL A 126 9.70 15.60 6.26
CA VAL A 126 10.01 14.26 6.81
C VAL A 126 11.26 14.26 7.69
N TRP A 127 12.24 15.13 7.45
CA TRP A 127 13.44 15.24 8.29
C TRP A 127 13.13 15.78 9.70
N GLU A 128 12.14 16.65 9.83
CA GLU A 128 11.62 17.05 11.14
C GLU A 128 10.95 15.85 11.83
N GLY A 129 10.28 15.00 11.05
CA GLY A 129 9.73 13.72 11.52
C GLY A 129 10.79 12.79 12.08
N VAL A 130 11.92 12.63 11.40
CA VAL A 130 13.06 11.86 11.92
C VAL A 130 13.57 12.44 13.25
N ALA A 131 13.67 13.77 13.38
CA ALA A 131 14.09 14.41 14.62
C ALA A 131 13.09 14.18 15.77
N ILE A 132 11.78 14.20 15.47
CA ILE A 132 10.72 13.84 16.42
C ILE A 132 10.89 12.38 16.85
N LEU A 133 11.06 11.46 15.90
CA LEU A 133 11.24 10.04 16.18
C LEU A 133 12.48 9.80 17.04
N LYS A 134 13.64 10.37 16.70
CA LYS A 134 14.87 10.27 17.52
C LYS A 134 14.64 10.68 18.98
N ARG A 135 13.91 11.76 19.21
CA ARG A 135 13.57 12.24 20.55
C ARG A 135 12.60 11.32 21.29
N ARG A 136 11.63 10.74 20.58
CA ARG A 136 10.54 9.94 21.16
C ARG A 136 10.83 8.45 21.26
N LEU A 137 11.73 7.93 20.44
CA LEU A 137 12.10 6.52 20.40
C LEU A 137 12.50 5.93 21.77
N PRO A 138 13.24 6.64 22.65
CA PRO A 138 13.50 6.14 24.00
C PRO A 138 12.22 5.81 24.78
N GLN A 139 11.18 6.64 24.66
CA GLN A 139 9.88 6.45 25.34
C GLN A 139 9.14 5.25 24.74
N LEU A 140 9.19 5.08 23.41
CA LEU A 140 8.60 3.92 22.73
C LEU A 140 9.31 2.61 23.13
N ARG A 141 10.64 2.62 23.18
CA ARG A 141 11.44 1.46 23.63
C ARG A 141 11.15 1.10 25.08
N GLU A 142 11.06 2.10 25.96
CA GLU A 142 10.67 1.89 27.36
C GLU A 142 9.28 1.26 27.44
N ALA A 143 8.29 1.81 26.74
CA ALA A 143 6.94 1.25 26.69
C ALA A 143 6.93 -0.21 26.21
N LEU A 144 7.66 -0.51 25.12
CA LEU A 144 7.81 -1.88 24.58
C LEU A 144 8.47 -2.84 25.57
N SER A 145 9.45 -2.39 26.34
CA SER A 145 10.13 -3.23 27.35
C SER A 145 9.18 -3.73 28.45
N HIS A 146 8.00 -3.10 28.61
CA HIS A 146 6.95 -3.48 29.55
C HIS A 146 5.83 -4.31 28.92
N THR A 147 5.95 -4.70 27.65
CA THR A 147 4.98 -5.53 26.93
C THR A 147 5.38 -7.00 26.92
N SER A 148 4.42 -7.84 26.54
CA SER A 148 4.68 -9.27 26.30
C SER A 148 5.69 -9.50 25.16
N LEU A 149 5.76 -8.57 24.20
CA LEU A 149 6.62 -8.64 23.01
C LEU A 149 8.10 -8.78 23.38
N CYS A 150 8.61 -7.89 24.23
CA CYS A 150 9.98 -7.97 24.75
C CYS A 150 10.11 -8.89 25.96
N GLY A 151 9.00 -9.18 26.64
CA GLY A 151 8.95 -10.05 27.81
C GLY A 151 9.05 -11.53 27.43
N TRP A 152 7.91 -12.22 27.42
CA TRP A 152 7.90 -13.67 27.21
C TRP A 152 7.96 -14.07 25.73
N GLN A 153 7.55 -13.20 24.79
CA GLN A 153 7.68 -13.47 23.36
C GLN A 153 9.14 -13.36 22.87
N GLY A 154 9.94 -12.53 23.56
CA GLY A 154 11.39 -12.46 23.40
C GLY A 154 11.88 -11.67 22.17
N PHE A 155 11.05 -10.81 21.59
CA PHE A 155 11.43 -9.96 20.46
C PHE A 155 12.29 -8.78 20.89
N THR A 156 13.34 -8.53 20.12
CA THR A 156 14.29 -7.44 20.32
C THR A 156 13.77 -6.12 19.73
N TRP A 157 14.43 -5.01 20.07
CA TRP A 157 14.12 -3.73 19.42
C TRP A 157 14.45 -3.78 17.93
N GLU A 158 15.54 -4.45 17.55
CA GLU A 158 15.99 -4.59 16.17
C GLU A 158 14.92 -5.25 15.31
N GLU A 159 14.24 -6.27 15.82
CA GLU A 159 13.10 -6.92 15.15
C GLU A 159 11.84 -6.03 15.18
N LEU A 160 11.50 -5.47 16.35
CA LEU A 160 10.27 -4.69 16.51
C LEU A 160 10.33 -3.33 15.80
N ALA A 161 11.50 -2.75 15.54
CA ALA A 161 11.64 -1.48 14.83
C ALA A 161 11.09 -1.55 13.40
N TRP A 162 11.21 -2.71 12.75
CA TRP A 162 10.67 -3.00 11.41
C TRP A 162 9.15 -3.18 11.39
N ILE A 163 8.51 -3.15 12.54
CA ILE A 163 7.05 -3.22 12.68
C ILE A 163 6.53 -1.91 13.27
N ALA A 164 7.09 -1.50 14.40
CA ALA A 164 6.62 -0.34 15.14
C ALA A 164 6.74 0.95 14.33
N LEU A 165 7.86 1.17 13.63
CA LEU A 165 8.04 2.41 12.87
C LEU A 165 7.22 2.45 11.58
N PRO A 166 7.36 1.50 10.64
CA PRO A 166 6.57 1.55 9.41
C PRO A 166 5.08 1.42 9.68
N GLU A 167 4.68 0.43 10.48
CA GLU A 167 3.27 0.13 10.60
C GLU A 167 2.58 0.92 11.69
N TRP A 168 3.06 0.80 12.93
CA TRP A 168 2.29 1.34 14.05
C TRP A 168 2.34 2.86 14.10
N ILE A 169 3.49 3.45 13.79
CA ILE A 169 3.67 4.89 13.79
C ILE A 169 3.29 5.49 12.44
N VAL A 170 3.97 5.09 11.36
CA VAL A 170 3.92 5.81 10.09
C VAL A 170 2.64 5.51 9.30
N MET A 171 2.23 4.25 9.17
CA MET A 171 1.04 3.91 8.38
C MET A 171 -0.24 4.08 9.21
N ARG A 172 -0.42 3.27 10.25
CA ARG A 172 -1.66 3.26 11.04
C ARG A 172 -1.79 4.48 11.92
N GLY A 173 -0.74 4.74 12.70
CA GLY A 173 -0.74 5.79 13.70
C GLY A 173 -0.98 7.17 13.09
N LEU A 174 -0.20 7.55 12.07
CA LEU A 174 -0.43 8.80 11.34
C LEU A 174 -1.73 8.77 10.55
N GLY A 175 -2.08 7.64 9.95
CA GLY A 175 -3.33 7.51 9.20
C GLY A 175 -4.55 7.92 10.02
N ARG A 176 -4.65 7.47 11.28
CA ARG A 176 -5.72 7.89 12.20
C ARG A 176 -5.72 9.39 12.48
N GLN A 177 -4.55 10.02 12.50
CA GLN A 177 -4.39 11.46 12.73
C GLN A 177 -4.74 12.29 11.49
N VAL A 178 -4.86 11.69 10.30
CA VAL A 178 -5.20 12.46 9.08
C VAL A 178 -6.52 13.22 9.24
N SER A 179 -7.50 12.60 9.91
CA SER A 179 -8.80 13.21 10.20
C SER A 179 -8.74 14.49 11.05
N SER A 180 -7.67 14.67 11.83
CA SER A 180 -7.47 15.85 12.68
C SER A 180 -6.70 16.98 11.98
N LEU A 181 -6.19 16.76 10.76
CA LEU A 181 -5.43 17.75 10.01
C LEU A 181 -6.34 18.92 9.56
N PRO A 182 -5.94 20.19 9.77
CA PRO A 182 -6.78 21.35 9.42
C PRO A 182 -7.16 21.43 7.95
N ASN A 183 -6.23 21.13 7.04
CA ASN A 183 -6.44 21.26 5.61
C ASN A 183 -7.01 19.97 4.99
N TRP A 184 -6.61 18.83 5.55
CA TRP A 184 -6.79 17.52 4.92
C TRP A 184 -7.80 16.60 5.62
N GLY A 185 -8.10 16.82 6.91
CA GLY A 185 -8.97 15.94 7.69
C GLY A 185 -10.42 15.89 7.22
N LYS A 186 -10.91 16.97 6.60
CA LYS A 186 -12.25 17.02 5.98
C LYS A 186 -12.37 16.17 4.71
N HIS A 187 -11.25 15.75 4.12
CA HIS A 187 -11.22 15.05 2.84
C HIS A 187 -11.25 13.53 2.97
N ARG A 188 -11.28 12.97 4.19
CA ARG A 188 -11.44 11.53 4.42
C ARG A 188 -10.42 10.70 3.63
N ILE A 189 -9.15 11.10 3.67
CA ILE A 189 -8.07 10.55 2.86
C ILE A 189 -7.95 9.01 2.95
N LEU A 190 -8.26 8.43 4.11
CA LEU A 190 -8.23 6.99 4.35
C LEU A 190 -9.62 6.34 4.45
N THR A 191 -10.69 7.12 4.32
CA THR A 191 -12.04 6.59 4.30
C THR A 191 -12.45 6.46 2.84
N TYR A 192 -12.66 5.22 2.38
CA TYR A 192 -13.15 4.95 1.03
C TYR A 192 -14.27 5.93 0.66
N PRO A 193 -14.22 6.58 -0.52
CA PRO A 193 -15.37 7.32 -0.98
C PRO A 193 -16.54 6.32 -1.09
N LEU A 194 -17.55 6.51 -0.23
CA LEU A 194 -18.83 5.80 -0.28
C LEU A 194 -19.58 6.20 -1.56
N ARG A 195 -19.14 5.72 -2.72
CA ARG A 195 -20.03 5.50 -3.86
C ARG A 195 -20.55 4.07 -3.79
N PRO A 196 -21.69 3.77 -4.42
CA PRO A 196 -22.24 2.41 -4.49
C PRO A 196 -21.39 1.41 -5.29
N VAL A 197 -20.22 1.83 -5.82
CA VAL A 197 -19.27 1.04 -6.61
C VAL A 197 -17.87 1.59 -6.35
N ASP A 198 -16.94 0.68 -6.09
CA ASP A 198 -15.59 0.88 -5.57
C ASP A 198 -14.76 1.92 -6.35
N PHE A 199 -14.04 2.79 -5.65
CA PHE A 199 -13.12 3.73 -6.28
C PHE A 199 -11.71 3.14 -6.34
N TRP A 200 -11.08 3.26 -7.52
CA TRP A 200 -9.68 2.92 -7.72
C TRP A 200 -8.84 4.19 -7.61
N TYR A 201 -7.84 4.19 -6.72
CA TYR A 201 -6.75 5.15 -6.85
C TYR A 201 -5.70 4.53 -7.77
N LEU A 202 -5.50 5.16 -8.92
CA LEU A 202 -4.48 4.75 -9.88
C LEU A 202 -3.26 5.62 -9.71
N LEU A 203 -2.06 5.05 -9.83
CA LEU A 203 -0.82 5.79 -9.96
C LEU A 203 -0.05 5.21 -11.14
N GLY A 204 0.13 6.01 -12.18
CA GLY A 204 0.88 5.62 -13.37
C GLY A 204 2.36 5.99 -13.22
N HIS A 205 3.25 5.07 -13.61
CA HIS A 205 4.69 5.27 -13.59
C HIS A 205 5.31 4.98 -14.95
N CYS A 206 6.20 5.86 -15.39
CA CYS A 206 6.90 5.78 -16.66
C CYS A 206 8.41 5.85 -16.44
N GLY A 207 9.15 4.80 -16.83
CA GLY A 207 10.62 4.77 -16.72
C GLY A 207 11.14 4.80 -15.28
N VAL A 208 10.26 4.72 -14.28
CA VAL A 208 10.60 4.48 -12.89
C VAL A 208 10.79 2.97 -12.79
N GLU A 209 12.02 2.54 -12.52
CA GLU A 209 12.23 1.16 -12.09
C GLU A 209 11.31 0.94 -10.91
N LYS A 210 10.53 -0.14 -10.93
CA LYS A 210 9.97 -0.64 -9.67
C LYS A 210 11.21 -1.08 -8.90
N GLU A 211 11.87 -0.16 -8.21
CA GLU A 211 12.92 -0.47 -7.26
C GLU A 211 12.39 -1.63 -6.38
N PRO A 212 13.25 -2.38 -5.69
CA PRO A 212 12.80 -3.18 -4.55
C PRO A 212 12.21 -2.31 -3.41
N SER A 213 11.79 -1.08 -3.71
CA SER A 213 11.18 -0.08 -2.86
C SER A 213 9.83 -0.58 -2.34
N PHE A 214 9.72 -0.64 -1.02
CA PHE A 214 8.52 -0.38 -0.21
C PHE A 214 7.21 -0.33 -1.02
N ARG A 215 6.75 -1.48 -1.51
CA ARG A 215 5.45 -1.54 -2.18
C ARG A 215 4.38 -1.63 -1.11
N PHE A 216 3.73 -0.53 -0.82
CA PHE A 216 2.53 -0.52 0.01
C PHE A 216 1.41 -1.28 -0.72
N GLY A 217 1.28 -2.57 -0.45
CA GLY A 217 0.00 -3.26 -0.58
C GLY A 217 -0.76 -2.98 0.71
N GLY A 218 -1.99 -2.49 0.62
CA GLY A 218 -2.96 -2.51 1.70
C GLY A 218 -4.18 -3.22 1.15
N VAL A 219 -4.43 -4.44 1.59
CA VAL A 219 -5.75 -5.08 1.45
C VAL A 219 -6.43 -4.82 2.78
N ASP A 220 -7.32 -3.83 2.81
CA ASP A 220 -8.18 -3.58 3.96
C ASP A 220 -9.39 -4.51 3.86
N VAL A 221 -9.67 -5.24 4.93
CA VAL A 221 -10.98 -5.87 5.14
C VAL A 221 -11.60 -5.12 6.31
N GLU A 222 -12.37 -4.09 6.01
CA GLU A 222 -13.24 -3.29 6.89
C GLU A 222 -12.87 -3.07 8.40
N GLY A 223 -12.58 -1.81 8.74
CA GLY A 223 -13.49 -1.03 9.60
C GLY A 223 -13.41 -1.17 11.13
N ASP A 224 -12.54 -0.36 11.75
CA ASP A 224 -12.88 0.33 13.01
C ASP A 224 -12.04 1.62 13.13
N ASP A 225 -12.77 2.72 13.27
CA ASP A 225 -12.25 4.10 13.24
C ASP A 225 -11.44 4.46 14.50
N MET A 226 -11.27 3.53 15.47
CA MET A 226 -10.79 3.88 16.80
C MET A 226 -9.64 3.01 17.33
N GLY A 227 -9.38 1.80 16.81
CA GLY A 227 -8.36 0.86 17.33
C GLY A 227 -7.03 0.83 16.56
N MET A 228 -6.01 0.14 17.10
CA MET A 228 -4.84 -0.33 16.33
C MET A 228 -5.12 -1.66 15.62
N GLY A 229 -6.25 -2.31 15.93
CA GLY A 229 -6.59 -3.67 15.54
C GLY A 229 -7.38 -3.84 14.24
N ASN A 230 -7.32 -2.92 13.28
CA ASN A 230 -8.03 -3.07 12.00
C ASN A 230 -7.16 -3.52 10.85
N ILE A 231 -7.78 -4.23 9.93
CA ILE A 231 -7.14 -4.95 8.85
C ILE A 231 -6.59 -3.94 7.85
N ALA A 232 -5.29 -4.05 7.63
CA ALA A 232 -4.56 -3.57 6.47
C ALA A 232 -3.37 -4.51 6.42
N GLU A 233 -3.23 -5.39 5.43
CA GLU A 233 -1.96 -6.14 5.29
C GLU A 233 -0.88 -5.16 4.79
N PRO A 234 -0.04 -4.47 5.61
CA PRO A 234 1.10 -3.82 5.02
C PRO A 234 1.99 -4.95 4.52
N ARG A 235 2.24 -4.96 3.22
CA ARG A 235 3.32 -5.75 2.67
C ARG A 235 4.51 -4.84 2.56
N LEU A 236 5.55 -5.02 3.37
CA LEU A 236 6.86 -4.58 2.90
C LEU A 236 7.28 -5.61 1.85
N MET A 237 7.82 -5.16 0.74
CA MET A 237 8.44 -6.05 -0.23
C MET A 237 9.85 -5.54 -0.46
N VAL A 238 10.81 -6.30 0.01
CA VAL A 238 12.19 -6.24 -0.45
C VAL A 238 12.48 -7.63 -1.03
N GLY A 239 13.14 -7.70 -2.18
CA GLY A 239 13.44 -8.98 -2.86
C GLY A 239 12.33 -9.60 -3.72
N GLY A 240 11.06 -9.19 -3.55
CA GLY A 240 9.97 -9.51 -4.50
C GLY A 240 9.15 -10.78 -4.20
N ASP A 241 9.52 -11.57 -3.21
CA ASP A 241 8.71 -12.71 -2.75
C ASP A 241 7.78 -12.27 -1.61
N CYS A 242 6.46 -12.38 -1.83
CA CYS A 242 5.48 -12.20 -0.76
C CYS A 242 5.35 -13.50 0.03
N MET A 243 5.48 -13.43 1.35
CA MET A 243 5.02 -14.50 2.21
C MET A 243 3.51 -14.73 2.00
N LYS A 244 3.09 -16.00 1.97
CA LYS A 244 1.67 -16.33 1.93
C LYS A 244 1.06 -16.01 3.29
N PRO A 245 -0.01 -15.21 3.36
CA PRO A 245 -0.66 -14.94 4.64
C PRO A 245 -1.22 -16.23 5.24
N LEU A 246 -1.32 -16.29 6.57
CA LEU A 246 -2.10 -17.32 7.24
C LEU A 246 -3.55 -17.25 6.73
N ARG A 247 -4.17 -18.41 6.51
CA ARG A 247 -5.59 -18.44 6.11
C ARG A 247 -6.44 -17.88 7.23
N PHE A 248 -7.50 -17.16 6.87
CA PHE A 248 -8.37 -16.52 7.86
C PHE A 248 -8.95 -17.51 8.89
N GLU A 249 -9.37 -18.68 8.41
CA GLU A 249 -9.91 -19.78 9.24
C GLU A 249 -8.89 -20.39 10.23
N ASP A 250 -7.59 -20.16 10.01
CA ASP A 250 -6.50 -20.70 10.82
C ASP A 250 -6.03 -19.75 11.93
N LEU A 251 -6.43 -18.47 11.85
CA LEU A 251 -5.91 -17.42 12.73
C LEU A 251 -6.22 -17.68 14.19
N ASP A 252 -7.44 -18.11 14.51
CA ASP A 252 -7.81 -18.41 15.89
C ASP A 252 -7.04 -19.60 16.48
N ARG A 253 -6.80 -20.64 15.69
CA ARG A 253 -6.08 -21.83 16.14
C ARG A 253 -4.59 -21.52 16.35
N PHE A 254 -3.92 -21.05 15.31
CA PHE A 254 -2.46 -20.90 15.33
C PHE A 254 -2.01 -19.61 15.99
N VAL A 255 -2.66 -18.47 15.73
CA VAL A 255 -2.31 -17.20 16.39
C VAL A 255 -2.98 -17.13 17.75
N GLY A 256 -4.29 -17.35 17.81
CA GLY A 256 -5.04 -17.27 19.06
C GLY A 256 -4.65 -18.33 20.09
N GLY A 257 -4.35 -19.56 19.66
CA GLY A 257 -3.89 -20.63 20.56
C GLY A 257 -2.51 -20.37 21.16
N LEU A 258 -1.64 -19.63 20.47
CA LEU A 258 -0.24 -19.38 20.86
C LEU A 258 0.01 -17.98 21.42
N CYS A 259 -0.98 -17.09 21.39
CA CYS A 259 -0.84 -15.69 21.82
C CYS A 259 -0.58 -15.52 23.33
N GLU A 260 -0.78 -16.57 24.14
CA GLU A 260 -0.53 -16.55 25.59
C GLU A 260 0.76 -17.29 25.99
N GLY A 261 1.45 -17.91 25.03
CA GLY A 261 2.68 -18.63 25.29
C GLY A 261 2.83 -19.91 24.46
N PRO A 262 3.98 -20.59 24.60
CA PRO A 262 4.21 -21.84 23.89
C PRO A 262 3.35 -22.99 24.42
N ILE A 263 2.71 -23.74 23.51
CA ILE A 263 1.82 -24.87 23.86
C ILE A 263 2.29 -26.18 23.21
N SER A 264 1.82 -27.32 23.71
CA SER A 264 2.16 -28.63 23.12
C SER A 264 1.49 -28.81 21.75
N GLU A 265 2.07 -29.62 20.87
CA GLU A 265 1.44 -29.97 19.59
C GLU A 265 0.09 -30.65 19.77
N GLU A 266 -0.04 -31.51 20.79
CA GLU A 266 -1.29 -32.20 21.13
C GLU A 266 -2.40 -31.19 21.48
N ASP A 267 -2.07 -30.14 22.24
CA ASP A 267 -3.03 -29.10 22.60
C ASP A 267 -3.37 -28.19 21.42
N LEU A 268 -2.38 -27.82 20.60
CA LEU A 268 -2.57 -26.97 19.42
C LEU A 268 -3.44 -27.65 18.35
N LEU A 269 -3.21 -28.95 18.15
CA LEU A 269 -3.88 -29.78 17.15
C LEU A 269 -5.03 -30.60 17.74
N ARG A 270 -5.53 -30.23 18.93
CA ARG A 270 -6.72 -30.88 19.49
C ARG A 270 -7.89 -30.69 18.52
N ASP A 271 -8.55 -31.79 18.23
CA ASP A 271 -9.64 -31.88 17.25
C ASP A 271 -9.26 -31.45 15.82
N ALA A 272 -7.96 -31.39 15.50
CA ALA A 272 -7.49 -31.07 14.16
C ALA A 272 -7.66 -32.24 13.19
N ASP A 273 -8.15 -31.96 11.98
CA ASP A 273 -8.13 -32.91 10.88
C ASP A 273 -6.73 -33.02 10.22
N GLU A 274 -6.59 -33.92 9.24
CA GLU A 274 -5.31 -34.14 8.55
C GLU A 274 -4.87 -32.92 7.73
N GLU A 275 -5.82 -32.13 7.21
CA GLU A 275 -5.50 -30.91 6.48
C GLU A 275 -4.91 -29.88 7.43
N GLU A 276 -5.55 -29.66 8.58
CA GLU A 276 -5.07 -28.74 9.63
C GLU A 276 -3.70 -29.15 10.18
N ARG A 277 -3.42 -30.46 10.29
CA ARG A 277 -2.08 -30.97 10.64
C ARG A 277 -1.02 -30.57 9.61
N SER A 278 -1.32 -30.72 8.33
CA SER A 278 -0.41 -30.31 7.25
C SER A 278 -0.13 -28.80 7.23
N ARG A 279 -1.09 -27.99 7.70
CA ARG A 279 -0.92 -26.52 7.81
C ARG A 279 0.08 -26.13 8.89
N LEU A 280 0.23 -26.92 9.96
CA LEU A 280 1.25 -26.67 10.98
C LEU A 280 2.66 -26.69 10.38
N GLU A 281 2.94 -27.70 9.54
CA GLU A 281 4.20 -27.83 8.81
C GLU A 281 4.39 -26.68 7.82
N GLU A 282 3.37 -26.35 7.02
CA GLU A 282 3.38 -25.21 6.10
C GLU A 282 3.73 -23.90 6.85
N TYR A 283 3.04 -23.60 7.95
CA TYR A 283 3.28 -22.38 8.71
C TYR A 283 4.61 -22.36 9.47
N SER A 284 5.15 -23.54 9.81
CA SER A 284 6.51 -23.64 10.32
C SER A 284 7.55 -23.37 9.24
N GLU A 285 7.35 -23.89 8.02
CA GLU A 285 8.25 -23.68 6.89
C GLU A 285 8.27 -22.22 6.44
N GLU A 286 7.15 -21.51 6.55
CA GLU A 286 7.03 -20.07 6.30
C GLU A 286 7.51 -19.22 7.48
N GLY A 287 7.85 -19.84 8.62
CA GLY A 287 8.42 -19.16 9.80
C GLY A 287 7.41 -18.43 10.69
N TYR A 288 6.11 -18.64 10.48
CA TYR A 288 5.06 -18.15 11.38
C TYR A 288 5.04 -18.89 12.71
N LEU A 289 5.46 -20.16 12.69
CA LEU A 289 5.48 -21.06 13.85
C LEU A 289 6.90 -21.60 14.05
N VAL A 290 7.30 -21.70 15.31
CA VAL A 290 8.62 -22.22 15.71
C VAL A 290 8.43 -23.29 16.75
N GLN A 291 8.92 -24.49 16.47
CA GLN A 291 9.03 -25.55 17.47
C GLN A 291 10.25 -25.30 18.36
N LEU A 292 10.03 -25.36 19.67
CA LEU A 292 11.05 -25.22 20.70
C LEU A 292 11.75 -26.56 20.95
N GLU A 293 12.91 -26.52 21.60
CA GLU A 293 13.69 -27.73 21.95
C GLU A 293 12.90 -28.73 22.83
N ASP A 294 11.93 -28.24 23.61
CA ASP A 294 11.06 -29.06 24.46
C ASP A 294 9.82 -29.62 23.73
N GLY A 295 9.74 -29.43 22.41
CA GLY A 295 8.65 -29.91 21.55
C GLY A 295 7.40 -29.04 21.55
N ARG A 296 7.36 -27.95 22.34
CA ARG A 296 6.25 -26.98 22.29
C ARG A 296 6.38 -26.06 21.09
N TRP A 297 5.26 -25.54 20.63
CA TRP A 297 5.15 -24.59 19.53
C TRP A 297 4.97 -23.17 20.07
N ARG A 298 5.60 -22.19 19.43
CA ARG A 298 5.36 -20.76 19.65
C ARG A 298 5.19 -20.02 18.32
N LEU A 299 4.72 -18.78 18.38
CA LEU A 299 4.71 -17.90 17.22
C LEU A 299 6.14 -17.42 16.92
N GLY A 300 6.50 -17.47 15.65
CA GLY A 300 7.74 -16.91 15.08
C GLY A 300 7.65 -15.42 14.77
N MET A 301 6.48 -14.81 15.00
CA MET A 301 6.20 -13.39 14.81
C MET A 301 5.58 -12.77 16.08
N PRO A 302 5.79 -11.48 16.33
CA PRO A 302 5.20 -10.78 17.47
C PRO A 302 3.68 -10.72 17.38
N VAL A 303 3.01 -10.90 18.52
CA VAL A 303 1.57 -10.71 18.65
C VAL A 303 1.26 -9.64 19.68
N VAL A 304 0.62 -8.55 19.23
CA VAL A 304 0.18 -7.48 20.11
C VAL A 304 -1.11 -7.89 20.79
N THR A 305 -1.05 -8.19 22.09
CA THR A 305 -2.26 -8.50 22.87
C THR A 305 -3.01 -7.22 23.26
N GLY A 306 -4.26 -7.34 23.71
CA GLY A 306 -4.99 -6.19 24.27
C GLY A 306 -4.26 -5.48 25.43
N ALA A 307 -3.55 -6.23 26.27
CA ALA A 307 -2.76 -5.66 27.36
C ALA A 307 -1.50 -4.93 26.85
N ASP A 308 -0.95 -5.34 25.71
CA ASP A 308 0.16 -4.62 25.07
C ASP A 308 -0.36 -3.33 24.41
N GLU A 309 -1.52 -3.38 23.74
CA GLU A 309 -2.17 -2.19 23.20
C GLU A 309 -2.36 -1.11 24.26
N GLU A 310 -2.94 -1.46 25.41
CA GLU A 310 -3.19 -0.52 26.51
C GLU A 310 -1.92 0.19 26.98
N ARG A 311 -0.78 -0.49 26.93
CA ARG A 311 0.53 0.08 27.31
C ARG A 311 1.15 0.93 26.21
N LEU A 312 0.95 0.55 24.95
CA LEU A 312 1.59 1.19 23.81
C LEU A 312 0.82 2.39 23.28
N ILE A 313 -0.51 2.36 23.33
CA ILE A 313 -1.37 3.29 22.57
C ILE A 313 -1.13 4.75 22.94
N GLY A 314 -0.96 5.08 24.23
CA GLY A 314 -0.71 6.45 24.67
C GLY A 314 0.62 7.00 24.15
N THR A 315 1.65 6.16 24.08
CA THR A 315 2.96 6.54 23.54
C THR A 315 2.92 6.68 22.02
N ILE A 316 2.29 5.72 21.33
CA ILE A 316 2.09 5.76 19.88
C ILE A 316 1.30 7.01 19.48
N ASP A 317 0.15 7.27 20.11
CA ASP A 317 -0.69 8.41 19.77
C ASP A 317 0.00 9.75 20.05
N ALA A 318 0.82 9.84 21.11
CA ALA A 318 1.61 11.05 21.38
C ALA A 318 2.64 11.32 20.27
N ILE A 319 3.32 10.26 19.77
CA ILE A 319 4.26 10.37 18.65
C ILE A 319 3.52 10.78 17.38
N CYS A 320 2.44 10.07 17.05
CA CYS A 320 1.68 10.31 15.82
C CYS A 320 1.01 11.68 15.82
N SER A 321 0.51 12.16 16.95
CA SER A 321 -0.06 13.52 17.05
C SER A 321 0.98 14.60 16.78
N GLU A 322 2.20 14.42 17.30
CA GLU A 322 3.30 15.36 17.09
C GLU A 322 3.78 15.33 15.62
N LEU A 323 3.94 14.14 15.05
CA LEU A 323 4.26 13.97 13.63
C LEU A 323 3.16 14.56 12.72
N ALA A 324 1.88 14.32 13.01
CA ALA A 324 0.78 14.83 12.21
C ALA A 324 0.76 16.37 12.18
N GLY A 325 0.94 17.01 13.34
CA GLY A 325 0.91 18.46 13.46
C GLY A 325 2.13 19.19 12.89
N ASN A 326 3.30 18.55 12.83
CA ASN A 326 4.53 19.20 12.37
C ASN A 326 4.98 18.76 10.97
N VAL A 327 4.66 17.51 10.57
CA VAL A 327 5.20 16.91 9.35
C VAL A 327 4.10 16.74 8.32
N LEU A 328 2.99 16.09 8.71
CA LEU A 328 2.08 15.51 7.74
C LEU A 328 1.26 16.55 6.96
N ASP A 329 0.70 17.56 7.64
CA ASP A 329 -0.06 18.62 6.96
C ASP A 329 0.81 19.39 5.95
N GLY A 330 2.05 19.70 6.35
CA GLY A 330 3.04 20.36 5.49
C GLY A 330 3.47 19.50 4.32
N ALA A 331 3.73 18.20 4.54
CA ALA A 331 4.14 17.27 3.49
C ALA A 331 3.04 17.09 2.43
N ILE A 332 1.80 16.84 2.84
CA ILE A 332 0.70 16.65 1.88
C ILE A 332 0.42 17.94 1.10
N THR A 333 0.53 19.10 1.76
CA THR A 333 0.38 20.41 1.10
C THR A 333 1.49 20.64 0.07
N ALA A 334 2.75 20.44 0.44
CA ALA A 334 3.89 20.58 -0.46
C ALA A 334 3.81 19.61 -1.65
N PHE A 335 3.34 18.38 -1.42
CA PHE A 335 3.08 17.41 -2.47
C PHE A 335 2.02 17.92 -3.47
N ALA A 336 0.89 18.42 -2.97
CA ALA A 336 -0.18 18.94 -3.83
C ALA A 336 0.26 20.17 -4.64
N GLU A 337 1.03 21.08 -4.03
CA GLU A 337 1.65 22.22 -4.71
C GLU A 337 2.62 21.74 -5.80
N LYS A 338 3.44 20.73 -5.52
CA LYS A 338 4.36 20.15 -6.51
C LYS A 338 3.61 19.50 -7.67
N VAL A 339 2.49 18.82 -7.41
CA VAL A 339 1.62 18.26 -8.47
C VAL A 339 1.11 19.37 -9.39
N ASP A 340 0.72 20.52 -8.85
CA ASP A 340 0.33 21.69 -9.65
C ASP A 340 1.48 22.25 -10.49
N GLU A 341 2.65 22.45 -9.88
CA GLU A 341 3.88 22.90 -10.55
C GLU A 341 4.30 21.99 -11.71
N LEU A 342 4.05 20.68 -11.59
CA LEU A 342 4.35 19.68 -12.62
C LEU A 342 3.29 19.58 -13.73
N GLU A 343 2.34 20.53 -13.76
CA GLU A 343 1.27 20.68 -14.75
C GLU A 343 0.16 19.61 -14.63
N PHE A 344 -0.08 19.09 -13.42
CA PHE A 344 -1.19 18.19 -13.11
C PHE A 344 -2.34 18.90 -12.36
N SER A 345 -2.51 20.20 -12.60
CA SER A 345 -3.49 21.06 -11.93
C SER A 345 -4.95 20.55 -11.97
N HIS A 346 -5.30 19.76 -12.98
CA HIS A 346 -6.62 19.11 -13.09
C HIS A 346 -6.93 18.17 -11.91
N LEU A 347 -5.91 17.62 -11.25
CA LEU A 347 -6.07 16.75 -10.08
C LEU A 347 -6.35 17.51 -8.79
N LEU A 348 -6.16 18.85 -8.76
CA LEU A 348 -6.51 19.67 -7.59
C LEU A 348 -8.02 19.66 -7.29
N GLY A 349 -8.85 19.30 -8.28
CA GLY A 349 -10.28 19.03 -8.08
C GLY A 349 -10.56 17.75 -7.28
N GLN A 350 -9.54 16.92 -7.00
CA GLN A 350 -9.62 15.64 -6.30
C GLN A 350 -8.75 15.64 -5.02
N PRO A 351 -9.06 16.48 -4.01
CA PRO A 351 -8.22 16.62 -2.82
C PRO A 351 -8.13 15.35 -1.98
N HIS A 352 -9.13 14.47 -1.99
CA HIS A 352 -9.04 13.18 -1.29
C HIS A 352 -7.95 12.27 -1.90
N TYR A 353 -7.90 12.21 -3.24
CA TYR A 353 -6.88 11.45 -3.97
C TYR A 353 -5.48 12.03 -3.79
N LEU A 354 -5.31 13.34 -3.95
CA LEU A 354 -4.00 13.98 -3.72
C LEU A 354 -3.56 13.88 -2.26
N GLY A 355 -4.51 13.95 -1.33
CA GLY A 355 -4.25 13.72 0.08
C GLY A 355 -3.74 12.30 0.35
N PHE A 356 -4.35 11.29 -0.28
CA PHE A 356 -3.93 9.88 -0.18
C PHE A 356 -2.52 9.67 -0.75
N LEU A 357 -2.25 10.16 -1.96
CA LEU A 357 -0.92 10.03 -2.56
C LEU A 357 0.14 10.81 -1.78
N GLY A 358 -0.16 12.03 -1.36
CA GLY A 358 0.75 12.85 -0.56
C GLY A 358 1.06 12.20 0.79
N PHE A 359 0.06 11.58 1.43
CA PHE A 359 0.24 10.77 2.64
C PHE A 359 1.17 9.59 2.37
N ALA A 360 0.91 8.80 1.33
CA ALA A 360 1.73 7.64 0.98
C ALA A 360 3.19 8.00 0.68
N VAL A 361 3.42 9.09 -0.07
CA VAL A 361 4.77 9.61 -0.36
C VAL A 361 5.44 10.10 0.92
N ALA A 362 4.76 10.88 1.76
CA ALA A 362 5.31 11.35 3.03
C ALA A 362 5.70 10.19 3.96
N CYS A 363 4.86 9.15 4.04
CA CYS A 363 5.14 7.94 4.79
C CYS A 363 6.37 7.22 4.24
N ARG A 364 6.45 7.00 2.92
CA ARG A 364 7.62 6.39 2.28
C ARG A 364 8.90 7.16 2.59
N GLU A 365 8.92 8.46 2.35
CA GLU A 365 10.12 9.29 2.53
C GLU A 365 10.55 9.36 4.01
N LEU A 366 9.60 9.40 4.94
CA LEU A 366 9.92 9.30 6.37
C LEU A 366 10.58 7.95 6.70
N MET A 367 10.15 6.85 6.09
CA MET A 367 10.74 5.53 6.30
C MET A 367 12.14 5.40 5.71
N VAL A 368 12.37 5.94 4.51
CA VAL A 368 13.69 6.04 3.89
C VAL A 368 14.63 6.83 4.80
N ALA A 369 14.22 8.03 5.22
CA ALA A 369 15.02 8.88 6.11
C ALA A 369 15.29 8.22 7.48
N CYS A 370 14.34 7.44 8.02
CA CYS A 370 14.57 6.67 9.24
C CYS A 370 15.65 5.58 9.08
N ARG A 371 15.71 4.92 7.92
CA ARG A 371 16.75 3.93 7.61
C ARG A 371 18.11 4.60 7.44
N GLU A 372 18.18 5.69 6.68
CA GLU A 372 19.43 6.45 6.48
C GLU A 372 20.02 6.95 7.80
N GLU A 373 19.16 7.30 8.75
CA GLU A 373 19.54 7.78 10.08
C GLU A 373 19.70 6.66 11.12
N GLY A 374 19.64 5.40 10.70
CA GLY A 374 19.88 4.22 11.54
C GLY A 374 18.83 3.99 12.63
N LEU A 375 17.63 4.56 12.48
CA LEU A 375 16.51 4.29 13.41
C LEU A 375 15.91 2.90 13.20
N ILE A 376 16.00 2.42 11.96
CA ILE A 376 15.61 1.08 11.54
C ILE A 376 16.90 0.38 11.13
N PRO A 377 17.46 -0.50 11.97
CA PRO A 377 18.72 -1.17 11.68
C PRO A 377 18.54 -2.16 10.54
N ASP A 378 19.54 -2.31 9.66
CA ASP A 378 19.51 -3.39 8.67
C ASP A 378 19.51 -4.75 9.38
N PRO A 379 18.60 -5.67 9.03
CA PRO A 379 18.54 -6.96 9.67
C PRO A 379 19.74 -7.82 9.26
N VAL A 380 20.25 -8.59 10.22
CA VAL A 380 21.28 -9.60 9.98
C VAL A 380 20.57 -10.94 9.90
N ASP A 381 20.58 -11.57 8.72
CA ASP A 381 19.94 -12.86 8.44
C ASP A 381 18.46 -12.93 8.92
N PRO A 382 17.57 -12.08 8.39
CA PRO A 382 16.18 -12.03 8.85
C PRO A 382 15.51 -13.41 8.70
N PRO A 383 14.80 -13.92 9.73
CA PRO A 383 13.98 -15.12 9.57
C PRO A 383 12.88 -14.89 8.52
N LYS A 384 12.31 -15.96 7.95
CA LYS A 384 11.21 -15.83 6.97
C LYS A 384 10.05 -14.98 7.48
N GLY A 385 9.69 -15.14 8.76
CA GLY A 385 8.67 -14.35 9.46
C GLY A 385 9.06 -12.92 9.85
N PHE A 386 10.25 -12.44 9.46
CA PHE A 386 10.72 -11.11 9.83
C PHE A 386 9.78 -10.02 9.31
N GLY A 387 9.63 -8.96 10.09
CA GLY A 387 8.71 -7.87 9.75
C GLY A 387 7.23 -8.25 9.80
N CYS A 388 6.91 -9.52 10.05
CA CYS A 388 5.53 -9.93 10.25
C CYS A 388 5.11 -9.69 11.69
N HIS A 389 3.84 -9.38 11.92
CA HIS A 389 3.26 -9.36 13.26
C HIS A 389 1.79 -9.68 13.22
N ALA A 390 1.24 -10.05 14.36
CA ALA A 390 -0.19 -10.15 14.53
C ALA A 390 -0.77 -9.24 15.59
N TRP A 391 -2.05 -8.93 15.43
CA TRP A 391 -2.85 -8.26 16.46
C TRP A 391 -3.81 -9.25 17.09
N TYR A 392 -3.86 -9.35 18.41
CA TYR A 392 -4.82 -10.20 19.13
C TYR A 392 -5.40 -9.42 20.32
N GLY A 393 -6.19 -8.40 19.98
CA GLY A 393 -6.82 -7.49 20.93
C GLY A 393 -8.19 -7.96 21.41
N ALA A 394 -8.64 -7.44 22.56
CA ALA A 394 -10.03 -7.55 22.96
C ALA A 394 -10.87 -6.57 22.11
N PRO A 395 -12.05 -6.97 21.60
CA PRO A 395 -12.91 -6.04 20.87
C PRO A 395 -13.25 -4.84 21.75
N ARG A 396 -13.09 -3.62 21.21
CA ARG A 396 -13.44 -2.40 21.96
C ARG A 396 -14.92 -2.41 22.29
N ARG A 397 -15.24 -2.12 23.56
CA ARG A 397 -16.60 -2.07 24.12
C ARG A 397 -17.50 -1.17 23.27
N GLY A 398 -18.43 -1.76 22.51
CA GLY A 398 -19.44 -1.01 21.77
C GLY A 398 -20.27 -1.80 20.75
N GLY A 399 -19.71 -2.84 20.14
CA GLY A 399 -20.42 -3.71 19.21
C GLY A 399 -21.21 -4.81 19.93
N LYS A 400 -22.49 -5.01 19.57
CA LYS A 400 -23.34 -6.11 20.07
C LYS A 400 -23.07 -7.45 19.37
N SER A 401 -22.09 -7.55 18.49
CA SER A 401 -21.62 -8.81 17.93
C SER A 401 -20.66 -9.51 18.91
N ALA A 402 -20.66 -10.85 18.85
CA ALA A 402 -19.83 -11.75 19.67
C ALA A 402 -18.35 -11.30 19.71
N PRO A 403 -17.55 -11.75 20.70
CA PRO A 403 -16.13 -11.42 20.76
C PRO A 403 -15.41 -12.08 19.58
N ALA A 404 -15.38 -11.39 18.44
CA ALA A 404 -14.51 -11.74 17.34
C ALA A 404 -13.11 -11.36 17.81
N LYS A 405 -12.38 -12.35 18.31
CA LYS A 405 -10.94 -12.24 18.41
C LYS A 405 -10.45 -12.27 16.97
N SER A 406 -10.06 -11.13 16.43
CA SER A 406 -9.44 -11.09 15.12
C SER A 406 -7.94 -11.17 15.34
N ALA A 407 -7.33 -12.30 14.97
CA ALA A 407 -5.92 -12.32 14.64
C ALA A 407 -5.78 -11.75 13.22
N ILE A 408 -4.73 -10.95 12.97
CA ILE A 408 -4.44 -10.39 11.64
C ILE A 408 -2.95 -10.49 11.47
N VAL A 409 -2.46 -11.05 10.37
CA VAL A 409 -1.02 -11.10 10.09
C VAL A 409 -0.66 -10.00 9.10
N PHE A 410 0.26 -9.17 9.52
CA PHE A 410 0.92 -8.15 8.72
C PHE A 410 2.28 -8.68 8.35
N GLY A 411 2.84 -8.33 7.19
CA GLY A 411 4.10 -8.92 6.75
C GLY A 411 5.02 -7.92 6.08
N ALA A 412 6.13 -7.59 6.72
CA ALA A 412 7.19 -6.84 6.07
C ALA A 412 8.27 -7.75 5.48
N ALA A 413 8.18 -8.12 4.19
CA ALA A 413 9.24 -8.87 3.50
C ALA A 413 10.49 -7.99 3.30
N VAL A 414 11.65 -8.58 3.64
CA VAL A 414 13.00 -8.03 3.57
C VAL A 414 13.82 -8.70 2.48
#